data_AF-A0A151GGB6-F1
#
_entry.id   AF-A0A151GGB6-F1
#
_cell.length_a   1.000
_cell.length_b   1.000
_cell.length_c   1.000
_cell.angle_alpha   90.00
_cell.angle_beta   90.00
_cell.angle_gamma   90.00
#
_symmetry.space_group_name_H-M   'P 1'
#
loop_
_entity.id
_entity.type
_entity.pdbx_description
1 polymer ?
#
loop_
_entity_poly.entity_id
_entity_poly.type
_entity_poly.pdbx_seq_one_letter_code
_entity_poly.pdbx_strand_id
1 'polypeptide(L)'
;MDNLGDAAFQPVAAGQSVHVEFDIAEAHDLSAGGTISIHTQGRIPFAWEGQKAIAGSLPYSSNTVETVINDTLAAPALLSRRLNKNEIRAEVSGCEGDKLEAIEKAVSNCRSYAAIALHAIKSGPSERIEEYFMDSSESTRETVAGVYERVHEQCSSLNSGAPASCADLFDHCEVSGALAYTHTGKTMIYCDKFFTMPPVPRKCRKKSQATTFLHETTHLQIVNRNRDLAYGYNNLRELTHEEAIKNADTYALFASASEMDCDIPSSRLDEGAEDDE
;
A
#
# COMPACT_ATOMS: atom_id res chain seq x y z
N MET A 1 -0.83 9.45 -5.57
CA MET A 1 -2.29 9.26 -5.55
C MET A 1 -2.80 10.17 -6.62
N ASP A 2 -3.45 9.62 -7.64
CA ASP A 2 -3.76 10.36 -8.86
C ASP A 2 -5.28 10.31 -9.09
N ASN A 3 -5.86 11.35 -9.69
CA ASN A 3 -7.31 11.46 -9.93
C ASN A 3 -8.18 11.35 -8.67
N LEU A 4 -7.77 12.01 -7.59
CA LEU A 4 -8.59 12.20 -6.39
C LEU A 4 -9.71 13.21 -6.69
N GLY A 5 -10.94 12.86 -6.32
CA GLY A 5 -12.10 13.76 -6.39
C GLY A 5 -12.14 14.72 -5.20
N ASP A 6 -13.01 15.73 -5.23
CA ASP A 6 -13.12 16.70 -4.12
C ASP A 6 -13.51 16.03 -2.79
N ALA A 7 -14.29 14.95 -2.85
CA ALA A 7 -14.69 14.17 -1.66
C ALA A 7 -13.51 13.49 -0.93
N ALA A 8 -12.35 13.34 -1.59
CA ALA A 8 -11.15 12.77 -0.96
C ALA A 8 -10.39 13.78 -0.08
N PHE A 9 -10.81 15.05 -0.05
CA PHE A 9 -10.13 16.12 0.67
C PHE A 9 -11.02 16.72 1.76
N GLN A 10 -10.44 16.92 2.94
CA GLN A 10 -11.05 17.66 4.04
C GLN A 10 -10.31 19.00 4.21
N PRO A 11 -10.93 20.15 3.90
CA PRO A 11 -10.34 21.45 4.18
C PRO A 11 -10.17 21.65 5.69
N VAL A 12 -9.00 22.15 6.10
CA VAL A 12 -8.69 22.50 7.50
C VAL A 12 -8.13 23.92 7.53
N ALA A 13 -8.93 24.86 8.02
CA ALA A 13 -8.52 26.26 8.15
C ALA A 13 -7.54 26.45 9.33
N ALA A 14 -6.80 27.57 9.32
CA ALA A 14 -5.91 27.91 10.42
C ALA A 14 -6.65 27.96 11.77
N GLY A 15 -6.17 27.19 12.75
CA GLY A 15 -6.79 27.07 14.08
C GLY A 15 -8.03 26.16 14.14
N GLN A 16 -8.46 25.58 13.02
CA GLN A 16 -9.55 24.60 13.00
C GLN A 16 -9.04 23.25 13.53
N SER A 17 -9.93 22.50 14.20
CA SER A 17 -9.72 21.09 14.53
C SER A 17 -10.71 20.23 13.76
N VAL A 18 -10.25 19.04 13.36
CA VAL A 18 -11.08 18.00 12.74
C VAL A 18 -11.11 16.82 13.69
N HIS A 19 -12.30 16.26 13.90
CA HIS A 19 -12.50 15.07 14.70
C HIS A 19 -12.96 13.94 13.81
N VAL A 20 -12.33 12.78 13.96
CA VAL A 20 -12.68 11.55 13.24
C VAL A 20 -12.88 10.46 14.27
N GLU A 21 -13.96 9.69 14.12
CA GLU A 21 -14.28 8.51 14.91
C GLU A 21 -14.12 7.28 14.01
N PHE A 22 -13.54 6.21 14.54
CA PHE A 22 -13.35 4.96 13.83
C PHE A 22 -13.51 3.79 14.80
N ASP A 23 -14.00 2.66 14.29
CA ASP A 23 -14.10 1.43 15.06
C ASP A 23 -12.81 0.62 14.92
N ILE A 24 -12.07 0.48 16.02
CA ILE A 24 -10.83 -0.30 16.07
C ILE A 24 -11.04 -1.79 15.75
N ALA A 25 -12.26 -2.31 15.93
CA ALA A 25 -12.59 -3.70 15.63
C ALA A 25 -12.77 -3.95 14.13
N GLU A 26 -12.91 -2.91 13.31
CA GLU A 26 -12.89 -3.04 11.84
C GLU A 26 -11.47 -3.29 11.31
N ALA A 27 -10.44 -2.79 12.01
CA ALA A 27 -9.04 -2.91 11.59
C ALA A 27 -8.27 -4.02 12.32
N HIS A 28 -8.69 -4.37 13.55
CA HIS A 28 -7.96 -5.31 14.41
C HIS A 28 -8.86 -6.44 14.91
N ASP A 29 -8.29 -7.63 15.00
CA ASP A 29 -8.95 -8.75 15.68
C ASP A 29 -8.84 -8.56 17.20
N LEU A 30 -9.95 -8.15 17.81
CA LEU A 30 -10.07 -7.94 19.24
C LEU A 30 -10.73 -9.13 19.96
N SER A 31 -10.92 -10.26 19.27
CA SER A 31 -11.68 -11.41 19.80
C SER A 31 -11.02 -12.11 21.00
N ALA A 32 -9.72 -11.89 21.20
CA ALA A 32 -9.00 -12.42 22.36
C ALA A 32 -9.41 -11.77 23.69
N GLY A 33 -10.07 -10.60 23.66
CA GLY A 33 -10.48 -9.86 24.85
C GLY A 33 -9.30 -9.29 25.65
N GLY A 34 -9.61 -8.75 26.83
CA GLY A 34 -8.62 -8.26 27.81
C GLY A 34 -8.19 -6.81 27.62
N THR A 35 -7.15 -6.41 28.36
CA THR A 35 -6.64 -5.03 28.34
C THR A 35 -5.80 -4.78 27.10
N ILE A 36 -6.13 -3.71 26.39
CA ILE A 36 -5.37 -3.24 25.22
C ILE A 36 -4.94 -1.79 25.39
N SER A 37 -3.81 -1.45 24.78
CA SER A 37 -3.34 -0.07 24.63
C SER A 37 -3.54 0.38 23.19
N ILE A 38 -4.19 1.52 23.01
CA ILE A 38 -4.51 2.12 21.72
C ILE A 38 -3.60 3.32 21.51
N HIS A 39 -2.88 3.32 20.39
CA HIS A 39 -2.03 4.42 19.95
C HIS A 39 -2.10 4.51 18.43
N THR A 40 -2.12 5.72 17.88
CA THR A 40 -2.14 5.95 16.44
C THR A 40 -0.89 6.72 16.03
N GLN A 41 -0.22 6.24 14.99
CA GLN A 41 0.94 6.89 14.39
C GLN A 41 0.91 6.65 12.89
N GLY A 42 1.20 7.69 12.12
CA GLY A 42 1.23 7.62 10.68
C GLY A 42 1.59 8.94 10.05
N ARG A 43 1.21 9.10 8.79
CA ARG A 43 1.38 10.35 8.04
C ARG A 43 0.07 10.70 7.36
N ILE A 44 -0.34 11.97 7.39
CA ILE A 44 -1.53 12.47 6.72
C ILE A 44 -1.07 13.12 5.41
N PRO A 45 -1.46 12.58 4.23
CA PRO A 45 -1.17 13.23 2.96
C PRO A 45 -1.94 14.55 2.86
N PHE A 46 -1.34 15.57 2.27
CA PHE A 46 -1.98 16.87 2.06
C PHE A 46 -1.78 17.36 0.62
N ALA A 47 -2.71 18.20 0.17
CA ALA A 47 -2.60 18.99 -1.05
C ALA A 47 -2.66 20.48 -0.70
N TRP A 48 -2.09 21.32 -1.56
CA TRP A 48 -2.26 22.77 -1.42
C TRP A 48 -3.71 23.17 -1.73
N GLU A 49 -4.15 24.29 -1.16
CA GLU A 49 -5.49 24.80 -1.38
C GLU A 49 -5.79 24.97 -2.88
N GLY A 50 -6.93 24.44 -3.32
CA GLY A 50 -7.34 24.46 -4.73
C GLY A 50 -6.63 23.42 -5.62
N GLN A 51 -5.71 22.62 -5.08
CA GLN A 51 -5.03 21.55 -5.80
C GLN A 51 -5.55 20.16 -5.35
N LYS A 52 -5.50 19.21 -6.28
CA LYS A 52 -5.85 17.79 -6.03
C LYS A 52 -4.65 16.86 -6.05
N ALA A 53 -3.46 17.39 -6.37
CA ALA A 53 -2.21 16.66 -6.30
C ALA A 53 -1.71 16.64 -4.86
N ILE A 54 -1.34 15.46 -4.36
CA ILE A 54 -0.73 15.32 -3.03
C ILE A 54 0.66 15.94 -3.07
N ALA A 55 0.83 17.03 -2.33
CA ALA A 55 2.05 17.82 -2.24
C ALA A 55 3.06 17.27 -1.23
N GLY A 56 2.60 16.46 -0.29
CA GLY A 56 3.45 15.87 0.74
C GLY A 56 2.63 15.13 1.79
N SER A 57 3.26 14.80 2.92
CA SER A 57 2.58 14.20 4.06
C SER A 57 3.14 14.70 5.40
N LEU A 58 2.26 14.86 6.38
CA LEU A 58 2.62 15.30 7.73
C LEU A 58 2.61 14.14 8.72
N PRO A 59 3.70 13.90 9.47
CA PRO A 59 3.71 12.85 10.48
C PRO A 59 2.82 13.22 11.67
N TYR A 60 2.17 12.21 12.25
CA TYR A 60 1.41 12.35 13.49
C TYR A 60 1.67 11.18 14.43
N SER A 61 1.47 11.43 15.71
CA SER A 61 1.57 10.45 16.79
C SER A 61 0.62 10.89 17.91
N SER A 62 -0.31 10.04 18.31
CA SER A 62 -1.28 10.35 19.36
C SER A 62 -0.71 10.03 20.75
N ASN A 63 -1.40 10.47 21.81
CA ASN A 63 -1.22 9.84 23.11
C ASN A 63 -1.70 8.37 23.09
N THR A 64 -1.35 7.61 24.12
CA THR A 64 -1.85 6.25 24.34
C THR A 64 -3.10 6.29 25.22
N VAL A 65 -4.10 5.46 24.88
CA VAL A 65 -5.31 5.23 25.69
C VAL A 65 -5.38 3.75 26.05
N GLU A 66 -5.66 3.42 27.30
CA GLU A 66 -5.87 2.03 27.73
C GLU A 66 -7.37 1.73 27.87
N THR A 67 -7.78 0.54 27.44
CA THR A 67 -9.16 0.08 27.59
C THR A 67 -9.22 -1.43 27.77
N VAL A 68 -10.37 -1.95 28.21
CA VAL A 68 -10.63 -3.38 28.41
C VAL A 68 -11.69 -3.83 27.41
N ILE A 69 -11.34 -4.80 26.57
CA ILE A 69 -12.27 -5.47 25.67
C ILE A 69 -12.95 -6.58 26.46
N ASN A 70 -14.25 -6.40 26.74
CA ASN A 70 -15.06 -7.39 27.45
C ASN A 70 -15.38 -8.57 26.52
N ASP A 71 -15.12 -9.80 27.00
CA ASP A 71 -15.33 -11.08 26.30
C ASP A 71 -16.78 -11.33 25.81
N THR A 72 -17.74 -10.50 26.24
CA THR A 72 -19.18 -10.69 26.00
C THR A 72 -19.82 -9.71 25.01
N LEU A 73 -19.08 -8.75 24.46
CA LEU A 73 -19.57 -7.98 23.31
C LEU A 73 -19.39 -8.80 22.04
N ALA A 74 -20.28 -9.76 21.82
CA ALA A 74 -20.31 -10.66 20.67
C ALA A 74 -20.74 -9.99 19.34
N ALA A 75 -20.70 -8.65 19.25
CA ALA A 75 -21.06 -7.90 18.03
C ALA A 75 -19.90 -7.77 17.02
N PRO A 76 -18.65 -7.45 17.44
CA PRO A 76 -17.49 -7.54 16.55
C PRO A 76 -17.18 -8.99 16.20
N ALA A 77 -17.44 -9.93 17.12
CA ALA A 77 -17.32 -11.36 16.88
C ALA A 77 -18.23 -11.86 15.75
N LEU A 78 -19.31 -11.17 15.38
CA LEU A 78 -20.11 -11.53 14.20
C LEU A 78 -19.47 -11.04 12.90
N LEU A 79 -18.74 -9.92 12.89
CA LEU A 79 -17.99 -9.44 11.74
C LEU A 79 -16.74 -10.31 11.53
N SER A 80 -15.95 -10.53 12.60
CA SER A 80 -14.79 -11.44 12.59
C SER A 80 -15.20 -12.88 12.26
N ARG A 81 -16.41 -13.34 12.63
CA ARG A 81 -16.90 -14.70 12.31
C ARG A 81 -17.60 -14.81 10.95
N ARG A 82 -18.12 -13.71 10.38
CA ARG A 82 -18.50 -13.63 8.96
C ARG A 82 -17.24 -13.65 8.08
N LEU A 83 -16.17 -12.96 8.50
CA LEU A 83 -14.88 -12.93 7.82
C LEU A 83 -14.04 -14.21 8.06
N ASN A 84 -14.14 -14.87 9.21
CA ASN A 84 -13.45 -16.15 9.46
C ASN A 84 -14.20 -17.37 8.87
N LYS A 85 -15.51 -17.26 8.56
CA LYS A 85 -16.19 -18.26 7.73
C LYS A 85 -15.92 -18.05 6.23
N ASN A 86 -15.62 -16.81 5.86
CA ASN A 86 -15.05 -16.44 4.58
C ASN A 86 -13.55 -16.19 4.75
N GLU A 87 -12.83 -17.14 5.38
CA GLU A 87 -11.44 -17.33 4.96
C GLU A 87 -11.55 -17.55 3.45
N ILE A 88 -11.38 -16.48 2.69
CA ILE A 88 -11.14 -16.56 1.26
C ILE A 88 -9.81 -17.31 1.24
N ARG A 89 -9.89 -18.64 1.23
CA ARG A 89 -8.80 -19.52 0.85
C ARG A 89 -8.32 -18.91 -0.45
N ALA A 90 -7.03 -18.62 -0.61
CA ALA A 90 -6.41 -18.06 -1.82
C ALA A 90 -7.34 -18.20 -3.05
N GLU A 91 -8.21 -17.23 -3.25
CA GLU A 91 -9.31 -17.27 -4.22
C GLU A 91 -9.59 -15.83 -4.57
N VAL A 92 -9.71 -15.59 -5.87
CA VAL A 92 -10.09 -14.30 -6.41
C VAL A 92 -11.60 -14.27 -6.51
N SER A 93 -12.24 -13.35 -5.80
CA SER A 93 -13.69 -13.26 -5.68
C SER A 93 -14.26 -12.01 -6.37
N GLY A 94 -15.48 -12.12 -6.91
CA GLY A 94 -16.17 -10.97 -7.52
C GLY A 94 -15.50 -10.43 -8.80
N CYS A 95 -14.52 -11.14 -9.34
CA CYS A 95 -13.83 -10.79 -10.59
C CYS A 95 -14.40 -11.64 -11.73
N GLU A 96 -15.04 -11.00 -12.71
CA GLU A 96 -15.57 -11.65 -13.91
C GLU A 96 -15.15 -10.88 -15.16
N GLY A 97 -15.13 -11.55 -16.31
CA GLY A 97 -14.80 -10.95 -17.61
C GLY A 97 -13.46 -10.21 -17.59
N ASP A 98 -13.45 -8.98 -18.10
CA ASP A 98 -12.25 -8.13 -18.21
C ASP A 98 -11.56 -7.87 -16.86
N LYS A 99 -12.32 -7.84 -15.75
CA LYS A 99 -11.75 -7.67 -14.41
C LYS A 99 -10.91 -8.88 -14.01
N LEU A 100 -11.37 -10.10 -14.32
CA LEU A 100 -10.61 -11.32 -14.05
C LEU A 100 -9.32 -11.35 -14.88
N GLU A 101 -9.39 -11.03 -16.17
CA GLU A 101 -8.22 -10.97 -17.04
C GLU A 101 -7.19 -9.94 -16.55
N ALA A 102 -7.66 -8.77 -16.08
CA ALA A 102 -6.79 -7.75 -15.49
C ALA A 102 -6.07 -8.26 -14.23
N ILE A 103 -6.78 -8.96 -13.33
CA ILE A 103 -6.17 -9.54 -12.12
C ILE A 103 -5.17 -10.65 -12.47
N GLU A 104 -5.48 -11.53 -13.42
CA GLU A 104 -4.57 -12.57 -13.90
C GLU A 104 -3.25 -11.97 -14.41
N LYS A 105 -3.33 -10.93 -15.24
CA LYS A 105 -2.17 -10.19 -15.73
C LYS A 105 -1.42 -9.50 -14.61
N ALA A 106 -2.14 -8.86 -13.68
CA ALA A 106 -1.53 -8.15 -12.55
C ALA A 106 -0.75 -9.11 -11.64
N VAL A 107 -1.27 -10.31 -11.36
CA VAL A 107 -0.55 -11.35 -10.60
C VAL A 107 0.71 -11.81 -11.34
N SER A 108 0.60 -12.09 -12.64
CA SER A 108 1.75 -12.49 -13.46
C SER A 108 2.84 -11.42 -13.49
N ASN A 109 2.46 -10.16 -13.68
CA ASN A 109 3.38 -9.04 -13.67
C ASN A 109 3.97 -8.79 -12.27
N CYS A 110 3.17 -8.87 -11.21
CA CYS A 110 3.66 -8.75 -9.83
C CYS A 110 4.78 -9.75 -9.56
N ARG A 111 4.60 -11.02 -9.96
CA ARG A 111 5.61 -12.05 -9.80
C ARG A 111 6.89 -11.72 -10.56
N SER A 112 6.76 -11.30 -11.82
CA SER A 112 7.91 -10.89 -12.63
C SER A 112 8.68 -9.73 -11.99
N TYR A 113 7.95 -8.69 -11.56
CA TYR A 113 8.52 -7.48 -10.97
C TYR A 113 9.21 -7.79 -9.64
N ALA A 114 8.62 -8.64 -8.81
CA ALA A 114 9.23 -9.07 -7.55
C ALA A 114 10.52 -9.86 -7.78
N ALA A 115 10.58 -10.73 -8.80
CA ALA A 115 11.80 -11.47 -9.14
C ALA A 115 12.92 -10.54 -9.65
N ILE A 116 12.57 -9.57 -10.48
CA ILE A 116 13.52 -8.59 -11.03
C ILE A 116 14.01 -7.63 -9.95
N ALA A 117 13.12 -7.15 -9.10
CA ALA A 117 13.46 -6.34 -7.93
C ALA A 117 14.37 -7.11 -6.96
N LEU A 118 14.09 -8.39 -6.71
CA LEU A 118 14.94 -9.25 -5.88
C LEU A 118 16.36 -9.35 -6.44
N HIS A 119 16.50 -9.52 -7.76
CA HIS A 119 17.80 -9.51 -8.41
C HIS A 119 18.49 -8.14 -8.27
N ALA A 120 17.77 -7.05 -8.55
CA ALA A 120 18.29 -5.70 -8.42
C ALA A 120 18.74 -5.36 -6.98
N ILE A 121 18.05 -5.84 -5.95
CA ILE A 121 18.47 -5.66 -4.56
C ILE A 121 19.74 -6.46 -4.24
N LYS A 122 19.86 -7.69 -4.76
CA LYS A 122 21.00 -8.56 -4.47
C LYS A 122 22.27 -8.14 -5.20
N SER A 123 22.17 -7.63 -6.44
CA SER A 123 23.35 -7.37 -7.28
C SER A 123 23.35 -6.01 -7.98
N GLY A 124 22.32 -5.19 -7.81
CA GLY A 124 22.23 -3.87 -8.44
C GLY A 124 23.06 -2.79 -7.73
N PRO A 125 23.21 -1.62 -8.38
CA PRO A 125 23.96 -0.49 -7.87
C PRO A 125 23.38 0.01 -6.55
N SER A 126 24.26 0.38 -5.61
CA SER A 126 23.84 0.89 -4.29
C SER A 126 23.03 2.16 -4.41
N GLU A 127 23.33 2.99 -5.40
CA GLU A 127 22.68 4.27 -5.65
C GLU A 127 21.17 4.11 -5.90
N ARG A 128 20.75 3.10 -6.68
CA ARG A 128 19.33 2.80 -6.91
C ARG A 128 18.64 2.30 -5.65
N ILE A 129 19.36 1.63 -4.76
CA ILE A 129 18.78 1.14 -3.49
C ILE A 129 18.64 2.31 -2.52
N GLU A 130 19.65 3.16 -2.41
CA GLU A 130 19.61 4.38 -1.58
C GLU A 130 18.52 5.34 -2.04
N GLU A 131 18.30 5.46 -3.35
CA GLU A 131 17.25 6.31 -3.92
C GLU A 131 15.85 5.99 -3.36
N TYR A 132 15.54 4.70 -3.17
CA TYR A 132 14.21 4.26 -2.73
C TYR A 132 14.15 3.93 -1.24
N PHE A 133 15.18 3.28 -0.70
CA PHE A 133 15.21 2.76 0.68
C PHE A 133 16.05 3.60 1.63
N MET A 134 16.69 4.66 1.14
CA MET A 134 17.48 5.63 1.92
C MET A 134 18.70 5.04 2.63
N ASP A 135 19.02 3.78 2.33
CA ASP A 135 20.18 3.03 2.77
C ASP A 135 20.43 1.89 1.76
N SER A 136 21.68 1.49 1.57
CA SER A 136 22.05 0.36 0.70
C SER A 136 22.96 -0.67 1.38
N SER A 137 23.02 -0.64 2.71
CA SER A 137 23.80 -1.60 3.48
C SER A 137 23.38 -3.03 3.17
N GLU A 138 24.28 -3.98 3.44
CA GLU A 138 23.98 -5.41 3.27
C GLU A 138 22.75 -5.83 4.07
N SER A 139 22.58 -5.31 5.30
CA SER A 139 21.40 -5.57 6.13
C SER A 139 20.11 -5.05 5.50
N THR A 140 20.13 -3.87 4.88
CA THR A 140 18.99 -3.35 4.14
C THR A 140 18.69 -4.20 2.92
N ARG A 141 19.70 -4.59 2.16
CA ARG A 141 19.54 -5.48 1.00
C ARG A 141 18.92 -6.81 1.40
N GLU A 142 19.40 -7.45 2.46
CA GLU A 142 18.83 -8.71 2.98
C GLU A 142 17.37 -8.54 3.41
N THR A 143 17.07 -7.47 4.16
CA THR A 143 15.70 -7.17 4.63
C THR A 143 14.75 -6.97 3.46
N VAL A 144 15.12 -6.14 2.50
CA VAL A 144 14.30 -5.81 1.32
C VAL A 144 14.17 -7.02 0.39
N ALA A 145 15.24 -7.79 0.20
CA ALA A 145 15.21 -9.03 -0.57
C ALA A 145 14.21 -10.04 0.02
N GLY A 146 14.21 -10.23 1.35
CA GLY A 146 13.26 -11.12 2.01
C GLY A 146 11.81 -10.69 1.81
N VAL A 147 11.52 -9.39 1.74
CA VAL A 147 10.18 -8.89 1.40
C VAL A 147 9.81 -9.26 -0.04
N TYR A 148 10.68 -9.02 -1.02
CA TYR A 148 10.40 -9.39 -2.42
C TYR A 148 10.27 -10.89 -2.63
N GLU A 149 11.00 -11.72 -1.89
CA GLU A 149 10.82 -13.18 -1.92
C GLU A 149 9.39 -13.57 -1.48
N ARG A 150 8.88 -12.96 -0.41
CA ARG A 150 7.51 -13.19 0.06
C ARG A 150 6.46 -12.61 -0.89
N VAL A 151 6.70 -11.44 -1.47
CA VAL A 151 5.83 -10.88 -2.54
C VAL A 151 5.77 -11.85 -3.72
N HIS A 152 6.92 -12.35 -4.19
CA HIS A 152 6.99 -13.29 -5.31
C HIS A 152 6.20 -14.58 -5.01
N GLU A 153 6.26 -15.09 -3.79
CA GLU A 153 5.45 -16.23 -3.35
C GLU A 153 3.95 -15.92 -3.35
N GLN A 154 3.55 -14.75 -2.83
CA GLN A 154 2.15 -14.33 -2.83
C GLN A 154 1.59 -14.02 -4.22
N CYS A 155 2.46 -13.72 -5.19
CA CYS A 155 2.11 -13.55 -6.60
C CYS A 155 2.30 -14.84 -7.43
N SER A 156 2.42 -16.02 -6.79
CA SER A 156 2.65 -17.30 -7.49
C SER A 156 1.49 -17.75 -8.37
N SER A 157 0.25 -17.61 -7.89
CA SER A 157 -0.98 -17.86 -8.64
C SER A 157 -2.20 -17.23 -7.95
N LEU A 158 -3.32 -17.17 -8.66
CA LEU A 158 -4.62 -16.74 -8.10
C LEU A 158 -5.14 -17.63 -6.97
N ASN A 159 -4.71 -18.90 -6.94
CA ASN A 159 -5.27 -19.93 -6.06
C ASN A 159 -4.33 -20.38 -4.93
N SER A 160 -3.13 -19.81 -4.89
CA SER A 160 -2.10 -20.08 -3.86
C SER A 160 -1.54 -18.81 -3.24
N GLY A 161 -1.84 -17.65 -3.85
CA GLY A 161 -1.44 -16.34 -3.40
C GLY A 161 -2.42 -15.71 -2.41
N ALA A 162 -2.23 -14.42 -2.17
CA ALA A 162 -3.07 -13.68 -1.26
C ALA A 162 -4.51 -13.52 -1.79
N PRO A 163 -5.52 -13.64 -0.92
CA PRO A 163 -6.91 -13.43 -1.31
C PRO A 163 -7.13 -12.06 -1.94
N ALA A 164 -7.84 -12.03 -3.08
CA ALA A 164 -8.17 -10.79 -3.77
C ALA A 164 -9.67 -10.70 -4.06
N SER A 165 -10.23 -9.50 -4.07
CA SER A 165 -11.60 -9.25 -4.52
C SER A 165 -11.69 -8.07 -5.48
N CYS A 166 -12.57 -8.17 -6.48
CA CYS A 166 -12.95 -7.06 -7.35
C CYS A 166 -14.26 -6.38 -6.92
N ALA A 167 -14.85 -6.82 -5.81
CA ALA A 167 -15.98 -6.18 -5.17
C ALA A 167 -15.51 -5.38 -3.97
N ASP A 168 -16.06 -4.19 -3.76
CA ASP A 168 -15.78 -3.38 -2.58
C ASP A 168 -16.52 -3.93 -1.36
N LEU A 169 -15.95 -4.99 -0.76
CA LEU A 169 -16.59 -5.72 0.34
C LEU A 169 -16.77 -4.91 1.63
N PHE A 170 -16.11 -3.75 1.72
CA PHE A 170 -16.07 -2.91 2.91
C PHE A 170 -16.42 -1.45 2.64
N ASP A 171 -16.94 -1.10 1.45
CA ASP A 171 -17.35 0.27 1.08
C ASP A 171 -16.26 1.35 1.21
N HIS A 172 -14.99 0.99 0.99
CA HIS A 172 -13.85 1.93 1.11
C HIS A 172 -13.45 2.58 -0.22
N CYS A 173 -13.83 2.03 -1.36
CA CYS A 173 -13.36 2.48 -2.68
C CYS A 173 -13.85 3.88 -3.04
N GLU A 174 -15.15 4.16 -2.87
CA GLU A 174 -15.71 5.46 -3.24
C GLU A 174 -15.29 6.57 -2.27
N VAL A 175 -15.26 6.27 -0.96
CA VAL A 175 -14.94 7.24 0.09
C VAL A 175 -13.48 7.71 -0.01
N SER A 176 -12.55 6.79 -0.25
CA SER A 176 -11.13 7.10 -0.37
C SER A 176 -10.70 7.51 -1.79
N GLY A 177 -11.54 7.22 -2.79
CA GLY A 177 -11.17 7.34 -4.20
C GLY A 177 -10.00 6.45 -4.61
N ALA A 178 -9.70 5.40 -3.84
CA ALA A 178 -8.54 4.54 -3.98
C ALA A 178 -8.56 3.66 -5.25
N LEU A 179 -7.37 3.19 -5.61
CA LEU A 179 -7.20 2.18 -6.66
C LEU A 179 -7.45 0.78 -6.09
N ALA A 180 -6.96 0.53 -4.89
CA ALA A 180 -7.09 -0.72 -4.15
C ALA A 180 -6.86 -0.43 -2.65
N TYR A 181 -7.13 -1.43 -1.82
CA TYR A 181 -6.75 -1.42 -0.41
C TYR A 181 -6.60 -2.84 0.13
N THR A 182 -5.79 -3.01 1.18
CA THR A 182 -5.61 -4.29 1.86
C THR A 182 -6.27 -4.27 3.24
N HIS A 183 -7.40 -4.97 3.37
CA HIS A 183 -8.17 -5.03 4.60
C HIS A 183 -7.53 -5.96 5.63
N THR A 184 -7.29 -5.45 6.85
CA THR A 184 -6.66 -6.15 8.00
C THR A 184 -5.30 -6.80 7.70
N GLY A 185 -4.66 -6.46 6.57
CA GLY A 185 -3.45 -7.11 6.07
C GLY A 185 -3.67 -8.57 5.61
N LYS A 186 -4.90 -8.97 5.27
CA LYS A 186 -5.22 -10.35 4.87
C LYS A 186 -5.88 -10.46 3.50
N THR A 187 -6.66 -9.47 3.09
CA THR A 187 -7.43 -9.52 1.84
C THR A 187 -7.21 -8.24 1.05
N MET A 188 -6.79 -8.38 -0.20
CA MET A 188 -6.63 -7.25 -1.12
C MET A 188 -7.95 -7.00 -1.85
N ILE A 189 -8.37 -5.74 -1.94
CA ILE A 189 -9.58 -5.32 -2.62
C ILE A 189 -9.20 -4.35 -3.73
N TYR A 190 -9.66 -4.60 -4.95
CA TYR A 190 -9.37 -3.79 -6.13
C TYR A 190 -10.62 -3.00 -6.55
N CYS A 191 -10.51 -1.68 -6.51
CA CYS A 191 -11.58 -0.76 -6.83
C CYS A 191 -11.74 -0.59 -8.35
N ASP A 192 -12.87 -0.04 -8.81
CA ASP A 192 -13.14 0.14 -10.24
C ASP A 192 -12.06 0.93 -10.99
N LYS A 193 -11.47 1.94 -10.33
CA LYS A 193 -10.38 2.74 -10.90
C LYS A 193 -9.15 1.90 -11.26
N PHE A 194 -8.81 0.84 -10.50
CA PHE A 194 -7.70 -0.05 -10.83
C PHE A 194 -7.85 -0.68 -12.21
N PHE A 195 -9.08 -1.07 -12.58
CA PHE A 195 -9.35 -1.72 -13.86
C PHE A 195 -9.23 -0.76 -15.06
N THR A 196 -9.22 0.55 -14.81
CA THR A 196 -8.97 1.58 -15.85
C THR A 196 -7.49 1.86 -16.11
N MET A 197 -6.60 1.35 -15.24
CA MET A 197 -5.16 1.57 -15.34
C MET A 197 -4.53 0.69 -16.43
N PRO A 198 -3.37 1.10 -16.99
CA PRO A 198 -2.64 0.22 -17.88
C PRO A 198 -2.10 -1.01 -17.14
N PRO A 199 -1.97 -2.18 -17.79
CA PRO A 199 -1.46 -3.40 -17.15
C PRO A 199 -0.06 -3.25 -16.56
N VAL A 200 0.80 -2.50 -17.27
CA VAL A 200 2.18 -2.14 -16.86
C VAL A 200 2.39 -0.65 -17.04
N PRO A 201 3.36 -0.03 -16.33
CA PRO A 201 3.63 1.40 -16.47
C PRO A 201 4.11 1.74 -17.88
N ARG A 202 3.70 2.90 -18.40
CA ARG A 202 4.13 3.40 -19.73
C ARG A 202 5.37 4.31 -19.66
N LYS A 203 5.67 4.83 -18.47
CA LYS A 203 6.81 5.70 -18.17
C LYS A 203 7.31 5.35 -16.78
N CYS A 204 8.58 5.63 -16.51
CA CYS A 204 9.17 5.51 -15.19
C CYS A 204 8.33 6.22 -14.12
N ARG A 205 8.27 5.61 -12.93
CA ARG A 205 7.62 6.16 -11.72
C ARG A 205 6.10 6.35 -11.81
N LYS A 206 5.44 5.96 -12.91
CA LYS A 206 3.98 6.03 -13.03
C LYS A 206 3.34 4.72 -12.57
N LYS A 207 2.11 4.82 -12.04
CA LYS A 207 1.36 3.66 -11.54
C LYS A 207 0.73 2.84 -12.68
N SER A 208 0.40 1.60 -12.36
CA SER A 208 -0.20 0.60 -13.26
C SER A 208 -0.93 -0.47 -12.43
N GLN A 209 -1.59 -1.41 -13.09
CA GLN A 209 -2.14 -2.58 -12.42
C GLN A 209 -1.04 -3.42 -11.74
N ALA A 210 0.09 -3.66 -12.42
CA ALA A 210 1.21 -4.42 -11.85
C ALA A 210 1.78 -3.78 -10.58
N THR A 211 2.04 -2.46 -10.61
CA THR A 211 2.61 -1.74 -9.46
C THR A 211 1.62 -1.63 -8.31
N THR A 212 0.33 -1.42 -8.60
CA THR A 212 -0.73 -1.38 -7.57
C THR A 212 -0.90 -2.74 -6.92
N PHE A 213 -0.89 -3.84 -7.70
CA PHE A 213 -0.99 -5.19 -7.13
C PHE A 213 0.19 -5.52 -6.22
N LEU A 214 1.41 -5.17 -6.65
CA LEU A 214 2.62 -5.36 -5.84
C LEU A 214 2.56 -4.54 -4.55
N HIS A 215 2.12 -3.28 -4.63
CA HIS A 215 1.90 -2.38 -3.49
C HIS A 215 1.00 -3.04 -2.44
N GLU A 216 -0.19 -3.48 -2.83
CA GLU A 216 -1.16 -4.14 -1.94
C GLU A 216 -0.60 -5.43 -1.33
N THR A 217 0.15 -6.20 -2.12
CA THR A 217 0.80 -7.43 -1.65
C THR A 217 1.75 -7.13 -0.49
N THR A 218 2.40 -5.97 -0.45
CA THR A 218 3.32 -5.62 0.64
C THR A 218 2.61 -5.26 1.96
N HIS A 219 1.34 -4.85 1.92
CA HIS A 219 0.53 -4.60 3.12
C HIS A 219 0.18 -5.90 3.86
N LEU A 220 0.24 -7.05 3.18
CA LEU A 220 -0.13 -8.33 3.78
C LEU A 220 0.72 -8.66 5.00
N GLN A 221 0.06 -9.23 6.00
CA GLN A 221 0.70 -9.61 7.25
C GLN A 221 1.80 -10.64 7.08
N ILE A 222 1.62 -11.55 6.12
CA ILE A 222 2.58 -12.60 5.79
C ILE A 222 3.78 -12.06 4.99
N VAL A 223 3.68 -10.84 4.44
CA VAL A 223 4.74 -10.23 3.62
C VAL A 223 5.56 -9.24 4.45
N ASN A 224 5.05 -8.05 4.76
CA ASN A 224 5.82 -7.10 5.56
C ASN A 224 4.98 -6.16 6.43
N ARG A 225 3.64 -6.17 6.30
CA ARG A 225 2.77 -5.19 6.96
C ARG A 225 3.20 -3.76 6.67
N ASN A 226 3.57 -3.50 5.40
CA ASN A 226 3.87 -2.15 4.98
C ASN A 226 2.68 -1.23 5.26
N ARG A 227 2.97 0.06 5.35
CA ARG A 227 2.05 1.15 5.55
C ARG A 227 2.12 2.08 4.35
N ASP A 228 1.16 2.97 4.27
CA ASP A 228 1.15 4.07 3.31
C ASP A 228 1.69 5.34 3.95
N LEU A 229 3.01 5.43 4.03
CA LEU A 229 3.70 6.58 4.63
C LEU A 229 3.90 7.70 3.60
N ALA A 230 4.13 7.33 2.34
CA ALA A 230 4.23 8.28 1.24
C ALA A 230 3.73 7.65 -0.06
N TYR A 231 3.06 8.47 -0.88
CA TYR A 231 2.61 8.06 -2.21
C TYR A 231 3.34 8.80 -3.32
N GLY A 232 3.79 8.07 -4.32
CA GLY A 232 4.50 8.60 -5.47
C GLY A 232 5.98 8.90 -5.20
N TYR A 233 6.72 9.06 -6.29
CA TYR A 233 8.18 9.13 -6.28
C TYR A 233 8.75 10.35 -5.56
N ASN A 234 8.13 11.52 -5.68
CA ASN A 234 8.64 12.71 -5.00
C ASN A 234 8.51 12.60 -3.48
N ASN A 235 7.36 12.11 -3.00
CA ASN A 235 7.08 12.01 -1.57
C ASN A 235 7.89 10.89 -0.89
N LEU A 236 8.15 9.77 -1.58
CA LEU A 236 8.95 8.70 -0.97
C LEU A 236 10.39 9.17 -0.68
N ARG A 237 10.92 10.12 -1.45
CA ARG A 237 12.28 10.68 -1.25
C ARG A 237 12.41 11.49 0.04
N GLU A 238 11.30 11.85 0.67
CA GLU A 238 11.28 12.55 1.95
C GLU A 238 11.28 11.60 3.16
N LEU A 239 11.11 10.30 2.94
CA LEU A 239 11.10 9.30 4.00
C LEU A 239 12.49 9.10 4.62
N THR A 240 12.51 8.70 5.88
CA THR A 240 13.70 8.07 6.48
C THR A 240 13.85 6.64 5.98
N HIS A 241 15.01 6.02 6.23
CA HIS A 241 15.23 4.61 5.94
C HIS A 241 14.20 3.71 6.64
N GLU A 242 13.94 3.95 7.93
CA GLU A 242 13.01 3.17 8.75
C GLU A 242 11.57 3.27 8.27
N GLU A 243 11.20 4.41 7.68
CA GLU A 243 9.92 4.62 7.02
C GLU A 243 9.89 3.93 5.64
N ALA A 244 10.94 4.11 4.83
CA ALA A 244 11.00 3.59 3.46
C ALA A 244 10.90 2.06 3.39
N ILE A 245 11.57 1.32 4.27
CA ILE A 245 11.46 -0.15 4.35
C ILE A 245 10.09 -0.63 4.85
N LYS A 246 9.23 0.29 5.33
CA LYS A 246 7.85 0.02 5.76
C LYS A 246 6.82 0.67 4.84
N ASN A 247 7.21 1.29 3.73
CA ASN A 247 6.31 2.02 2.84
C ASN A 247 5.97 1.19 1.59
N ALA A 248 4.69 0.95 1.31
CA ALA A 248 4.27 0.09 0.21
C ALA A 248 4.66 0.64 -1.19
N ASP A 249 4.48 1.94 -1.42
CA ASP A 249 4.83 2.58 -2.69
C ASP A 249 6.35 2.54 -2.97
N THR A 250 7.20 2.46 -1.92
CA THR A 250 8.65 2.31 -2.09
C THR A 250 9.00 1.01 -2.81
N TYR A 251 8.38 -0.12 -2.41
CA TYR A 251 8.60 -1.41 -3.05
C TYR A 251 8.02 -1.45 -4.47
N ALA A 252 6.79 -0.95 -4.66
CA ALA A 252 6.15 -0.94 -5.96
C ALA A 252 6.94 -0.13 -7.01
N LEU A 253 7.43 1.05 -6.61
CA LEU A 253 8.17 1.93 -7.52
C LEU A 253 9.61 1.47 -7.75
N PHE A 254 10.29 0.90 -6.75
CA PHE A 254 11.62 0.28 -6.96
C PHE A 254 11.53 -0.89 -7.94
N ALA A 255 10.53 -1.77 -7.79
CA ALA A 255 10.34 -2.90 -8.68
C ALA A 255 10.06 -2.46 -10.12
N SER A 256 9.18 -1.46 -10.29
CA SER A 256 8.93 -0.86 -11.60
C SER A 256 10.16 -0.20 -12.21
N ALA A 257 10.95 0.52 -11.41
CA ALA A 257 12.17 1.17 -11.89
C ALA A 257 13.23 0.16 -12.33
N SER A 258 13.30 -0.98 -11.64
CA SER A 258 14.17 -2.10 -11.99
C SER A 258 13.73 -2.79 -13.28
N GLU A 259 12.42 -3.00 -13.47
CA GLU A 259 11.87 -3.57 -14.71
C GLU A 259 12.15 -2.69 -15.93
N MET A 260 11.92 -1.40 -15.80
CA MET A 260 11.96 -0.44 -16.91
C MET A 260 13.36 0.13 -17.16
N ASP A 261 14.33 -0.26 -16.35
CA ASP A 261 15.67 0.32 -16.27
C ASP A 261 15.68 1.86 -16.26
N CYS A 262 14.95 2.41 -15.29
CA CYS A 262 14.84 3.86 -15.12
C CYS A 262 16.16 4.49 -14.68
N ASP A 263 16.39 5.73 -15.11
CA ASP A 263 17.56 6.51 -14.70
C ASP A 263 17.60 6.73 -13.18
N ILE A 264 18.81 6.70 -12.63
CA ILE A 264 19.09 7.05 -11.23
C ILE A 264 19.42 8.54 -11.20
N PRO A 265 18.63 9.39 -10.51
CA PRO A 265 18.90 10.83 -10.49
C PRO A 265 20.24 11.14 -9.81
N SER A 266 20.96 12.13 -10.34
CA SER A 266 22.27 12.57 -9.84
C SER A 266 22.23 13.16 -8.43
N SER A 267 21.08 13.64 -7.96
CA SER A 267 20.89 14.10 -6.58
C SER A 267 19.44 14.01 -6.13
N ARG A 268 19.23 14.07 -4.79
CA ARG A 268 17.91 14.07 -4.15
C ARG A 268 17.08 15.33 -4.45
N LEU A 269 17.64 16.34 -5.13
CA LEU A 269 17.03 17.66 -5.38
C LEU A 269 16.74 17.97 -6.87
N ASP A 270 17.24 17.16 -7.82
CA ASP A 270 17.32 17.60 -9.23
C ASP A 270 16.02 17.51 -10.04
N GLU A 271 14.93 16.94 -9.53
CA GLU A 271 13.75 16.61 -10.37
C GLU A 271 12.45 17.32 -10.00
N GLY A 272 12.50 18.38 -9.20
CA GLY A 272 11.31 19.16 -8.85
C GLY A 272 10.69 19.98 -10.00
N ALA A 273 11.07 19.76 -11.27
CA ALA A 273 10.82 20.70 -12.36
C ALA A 273 10.20 20.15 -13.66
N GLU A 274 9.88 18.85 -13.81
CA GLU A 274 9.49 18.29 -15.12
C GLU A 274 8.14 17.54 -15.21
N ASP A 275 7.22 17.70 -14.25
CA ASP A 275 5.92 16.99 -14.28
C ASP A 275 4.71 17.93 -14.61
N ASP A 276 4.90 18.95 -15.47
CA ASP A 276 3.80 19.73 -16.08
C ASP A 276 3.80 19.55 -17.62
N GLU A 277 3.33 18.39 -18.10
CA GLU A 277 2.72 18.21 -19.44
C GLU A 277 1.93 16.89 -19.59
#